data_AF-A0A7E5VJC4-F1
#
_entry.id   AF-A0A7E5VJC4-F1
#
_cell.length_a   1.000
_cell.length_b   1.000
_cell.length_c   1.000
_cell.angle_alpha   90.00
_cell.angle_beta   90.00
_cell.angle_gamma   90.00
#
_symmetry.space_group_name_H-M   'P 1'
#
loop_
_entity.id
_entity.type
_entity.pdbx_description
1 polymer ?
#
loop_
_entity_poly.entity_id
_entity_poly.type
_entity_poly.pdbx_seq_one_letter_code
_entity_poly.pdbx_strand_id
1 'polypeptide(L)'
;MSIDSNSSAKRLNLERATNFMRQFRDPDSRELKKLSANQFMEVWSHYDRDGNGYIEGNELDGFLKEFVSSANFTDISPDAVSDEMLVELKACFMEAYDDNQDGKIDIRELAQLLPMEENFLLLFRFDNPLESSVEFMKIWREYDTDGSGYIEADELKNFLRDLLREAKKINDVSEDKLIEYTDTMLQVFDSNKDGRLQLSEMAKLLPVKENFLCRQVFKEGIEGATKLTKDDIERVFSLYDRDNNGSIENEELRGFLKDLLELVKKDYDAQDLLDFEETILQGVEYSSEGKISRKQLTMILLALAKHHQEEELATP
;
A
#
# COMPACT_ATOMS: atom_id res chain seq x y z
N MET A 1 27.81 -15.42 56.15
CA MET A 1 28.78 -15.50 55.04
C MET A 1 28.12 -16.29 53.92
N SER A 2 28.08 -15.66 52.75
CA SER A 2 27.38 -15.91 51.49
C SER A 2 27.43 -17.37 51.02
N ILE A 3 26.35 -18.06 50.63
CA ILE A 3 25.41 -17.90 49.48
C ILE A 3 26.12 -17.96 48.12
N ASP A 4 26.22 -19.18 47.57
CA ASP A 4 26.48 -19.46 46.17
C ASP A 4 25.17 -19.33 45.37
N SER A 5 24.96 -18.17 44.77
CA SER A 5 23.84 -17.85 43.87
C SER A 5 24.35 -17.24 42.57
N ASN A 6 25.33 -17.91 41.93
CA ASN A 6 26.07 -17.31 40.81
C ASN A 6 26.05 -18.09 39.47
N SER A 7 25.20 -19.11 39.33
CA SER A 7 25.06 -19.85 38.05
C SER A 7 23.86 -19.41 37.20
N SER A 8 22.86 -18.74 37.78
CA SER A 8 21.65 -18.30 37.06
C SER A 8 21.76 -16.89 36.47
N ALA A 9 22.69 -16.07 36.94
CA ALA A 9 22.82 -14.67 36.51
C ALA A 9 23.61 -14.46 35.21
N LYS A 10 24.34 -15.49 34.71
CA LYS A 10 25.12 -15.41 33.47
C LYS A 10 24.32 -15.63 32.18
N ARG A 11 23.08 -16.14 32.27
CA ARG A 11 22.22 -16.38 31.09
C ARG A 11 21.21 -15.27 30.80
N LEU A 12 21.10 -14.26 31.66
CA LEU A 12 20.06 -13.21 31.56
C LEU A 12 20.60 -11.84 31.15
N ASN A 13 21.86 -11.74 30.72
CA ASN A 13 22.51 -10.44 30.45
C ASN A 13 23.33 -10.39 29.14
N LEU A 14 22.99 -11.22 28.14
CA LEU A 14 23.59 -11.13 26.80
C LEU A 14 22.57 -10.75 25.70
N GLU A 15 21.30 -10.58 26.03
CA GLU A 15 20.21 -10.26 25.08
C GLU A 15 19.83 -8.76 25.07
N ARG A 16 20.48 -7.92 25.89
CA ARG A 16 20.23 -6.48 25.92
C ARG A 16 21.33 -5.73 25.16
N ALA A 17 20.94 -5.13 24.02
CA ALA A 17 21.70 -4.17 23.20
C ALA A 17 22.62 -4.72 22.09
N THR A 18 22.17 -5.73 21.34
CA THR A 18 22.67 -5.92 19.96
C THR A 18 21.73 -5.21 19.01
N ASN A 19 22.23 -4.17 18.33
CA ASN A 19 21.53 -3.48 17.24
C ASN A 19 20.91 -4.50 16.26
N PHE A 20 19.61 -4.41 16.01
CA PHE A 20 18.86 -5.38 15.20
C PHE A 20 19.35 -5.39 13.75
N MET A 21 19.53 -4.23 13.12
CA MET A 21 20.05 -4.10 11.75
C MET A 21 21.44 -4.70 11.53
N ARG A 22 22.23 -4.87 12.60
CA ARG A 22 23.58 -5.41 12.52
C ARG A 22 23.61 -6.87 12.06
N GLN A 23 22.55 -7.65 12.29
CA GLN A 23 22.48 -9.05 11.84
C GLN A 23 22.40 -9.18 10.31
N PHE A 24 21.91 -8.14 9.66
CA PHE A 24 21.72 -8.06 8.21
C PHE A 24 22.92 -7.47 7.47
N ARG A 25 23.98 -7.08 8.19
CA ARG A 25 25.22 -6.57 7.60
C ARG A 25 26.30 -7.65 7.54
N ASP A 26 27.20 -7.50 6.59
CA ASP A 26 28.42 -8.28 6.56
C ASP A 26 29.30 -7.94 7.78
N PRO A 27 29.81 -8.95 8.52
CA PRO A 27 30.64 -8.71 9.70
C PRO A 27 31.93 -7.94 9.39
N ASP A 28 32.48 -8.11 8.20
CA ASP A 28 33.78 -7.55 7.80
C ASP A 28 33.61 -6.24 7.02
N SER A 29 32.74 -6.22 5.99
CA SER A 29 32.54 -5.01 5.16
C SER A 29 31.51 -4.03 5.72
N ARG A 30 30.64 -4.45 6.65
CA ARG A 30 29.48 -3.69 7.15
C ARG A 30 28.47 -3.28 6.08
N GLU A 31 28.61 -3.79 4.86
CA GLU A 31 27.61 -3.61 3.81
C GLU A 31 26.37 -4.43 4.13
N LEU A 32 25.21 -3.93 3.72
CA LEU A 32 23.96 -4.69 3.85
C LEU A 32 24.02 -5.91 2.94
N LYS A 33 23.73 -7.08 3.52
CA LYS A 33 23.56 -8.30 2.74
C LYS A 33 22.25 -8.19 1.95
N LYS A 34 22.21 -8.86 0.81
CA LYS A 34 20.98 -9.04 0.04
C LYS A 34 19.98 -9.85 0.87
N LEU A 35 18.89 -9.21 1.28
CA LEU A 35 17.84 -9.79 2.11
C LEU A 35 16.93 -10.72 1.30
N SER A 36 16.56 -11.84 1.88
CA SER A 36 15.40 -12.64 1.43
C SER A 36 14.08 -11.93 1.74
N ALA A 37 12.97 -12.39 1.17
CA ALA A 37 11.63 -11.83 1.44
C ALA A 37 11.29 -11.89 2.93
N ASN A 38 11.52 -13.05 3.56
CA ASN A 38 11.33 -13.22 5.00
C ASN A 38 12.19 -12.27 5.85
N GLN A 39 13.47 -12.09 5.51
CA GLN A 39 14.35 -11.18 6.25
C GLN A 39 13.96 -9.72 6.08
N PHE A 40 13.48 -9.34 4.89
CA PHE A 40 12.92 -8.01 4.68
C PHE A 40 11.68 -7.80 5.55
N MET A 41 10.80 -8.81 5.65
CA MET A 41 9.64 -8.76 6.52
C MET A 41 9.98 -8.69 8.00
N GLU A 42 11.01 -9.43 8.44
CA GLU A 42 11.52 -9.31 9.80
C GLU A 42 11.95 -7.87 10.10
N VAL A 43 12.54 -7.17 9.13
CA VAL A 43 12.89 -5.75 9.28
C VAL A 43 11.65 -4.87 9.31
N TRP A 44 10.73 -5.04 8.35
CA TRP A 44 9.49 -4.27 8.29
C TRP A 44 8.69 -4.37 9.59
N SER A 45 8.33 -5.58 10.02
CA SER A 45 7.52 -5.81 11.23
C SER A 45 8.24 -5.45 12.54
N HIS A 46 9.56 -5.31 12.53
CA HIS A 46 10.30 -4.84 13.71
C HIS A 46 10.12 -3.33 13.93
N TYR A 47 10.01 -2.57 12.84
CA TYR A 47 9.92 -1.11 12.88
C TYR A 47 8.48 -0.60 12.75
N ASP A 48 7.62 -1.21 11.94
CA ASP A 48 6.16 -1.00 11.94
C ASP A 48 5.54 -1.76 13.12
N ARG A 49 5.61 -1.18 14.33
CA ARG A 49 5.25 -1.85 15.59
C ARG A 49 3.76 -1.82 15.84
N ASP A 50 3.10 -0.76 15.41
CA ASP A 50 1.65 -0.64 15.51
C ASP A 50 0.92 -1.34 14.36
N GLY A 51 1.63 -1.75 13.30
CA GLY A 51 1.08 -2.49 12.17
C GLY A 51 0.18 -1.62 11.31
N ASN A 52 0.39 -0.30 11.32
CA ASN A 52 -0.43 0.64 10.57
C ASN A 52 -0.05 0.70 9.08
N GLY A 53 1.02 0.01 8.67
CA GLY A 53 1.52 -0.03 7.30
C GLY A 53 2.54 1.07 6.97
N TYR A 54 3.01 1.81 7.96
CA TYR A 54 3.94 2.92 7.82
C TYR A 54 4.96 2.92 8.96
N ILE A 55 6.21 3.25 8.64
CA ILE A 55 7.24 3.54 9.64
C ILE A 55 7.27 5.04 9.85
N GLU A 56 6.72 5.52 10.97
CA GLU A 56 6.59 6.95 11.24
C GLU A 56 6.97 7.37 12.67
N GLY A 57 7.12 8.67 12.91
CA GLY A 57 7.39 9.22 14.25
C GLY A 57 8.56 8.55 14.96
N ASN A 58 8.28 7.91 16.11
CA ASN A 58 9.28 7.23 16.94
C ASN A 58 9.81 5.94 16.32
N GLU A 59 9.05 5.30 15.43
CA GLU A 59 9.47 4.08 14.73
C GLU A 59 10.57 4.40 13.73
N LEU A 60 10.36 5.45 12.95
CA LEU A 60 11.35 5.99 12.04
C LEU A 60 12.61 6.46 12.77
N ASP A 61 12.45 7.15 13.90
CA ASP A 61 13.60 7.58 14.72
C ASP A 61 14.40 6.37 15.24
N GLY A 62 13.71 5.31 15.67
CA GLY A 62 14.32 4.05 16.09
C GLY A 62 15.04 3.33 14.94
N PHE A 63 14.39 3.25 13.79
CA PHE A 63 14.96 2.69 12.56
C PHE A 63 16.25 3.41 12.18
N LEU A 64 16.24 4.74 12.09
CA LEU A 64 17.40 5.52 11.68
C LEU A 64 18.58 5.39 12.67
N LYS A 65 18.30 5.40 13.97
CA LYS A 65 19.33 5.18 15.02
C LYS A 65 20.00 3.83 14.85
N GLU A 66 19.22 2.77 14.63
CA GLU A 66 19.78 1.43 14.44
C GLU A 66 20.43 1.26 13.07
N PHE A 67 19.87 1.85 12.02
CA PHE A 67 20.42 1.81 10.68
C PHE A 67 21.82 2.43 10.62
N VAL A 68 22.02 3.60 11.25
CA VAL A 68 23.32 4.28 11.28
C VAL A 68 24.30 3.61 12.24
N SER A 69 23.88 3.25 13.46
CA SER A 69 24.78 2.57 14.40
C SER A 69 25.18 1.16 13.94
N SER A 70 24.42 0.55 13.02
CA SER A 70 24.81 -0.72 12.40
C SER A 70 25.90 -0.58 11.34
N ALA A 71 26.00 0.58 10.68
CA ALA A 71 26.99 0.87 9.64
C ALA A 71 28.35 1.35 10.19
N ASN A 72 28.37 1.89 11.41
CA ASN A 72 29.57 2.48 12.00
C ASN A 72 30.54 1.41 12.55
N PHE A 73 31.84 1.60 12.29
CA PHE A 73 32.93 0.70 12.71
C PHE A 73 33.22 0.73 14.22
N THR A 74 32.93 1.85 14.87
CA THR A 74 32.95 1.94 16.33
C THR A 74 31.58 1.55 16.85
N ASP A 75 31.51 0.78 17.94
CA ASP A 75 30.27 0.58 18.70
C ASP A 75 29.83 1.91 19.30
N ILE A 76 29.24 2.76 18.47
CA ILE A 76 28.58 3.98 18.89
C ILE A 76 27.35 3.49 19.66
N SER A 77 27.33 3.74 20.97
CA SER A 77 26.12 3.53 21.78
C SER A 77 24.93 4.15 21.05
N PRO A 78 23.72 3.58 21.12
CA PRO A 78 22.50 4.23 20.61
C PRO A 78 22.37 5.70 21.06
N ASP A 79 22.99 6.05 22.20
CA ASP A 79 23.04 7.38 22.80
C ASP A 79 24.05 8.36 22.17
N ALA A 80 24.88 7.91 21.21
CA ALA A 80 25.91 8.77 20.59
C ALA A 80 25.52 9.30 19.20
N VAL A 81 24.32 8.98 18.71
CA VAL A 81 23.64 9.79 17.70
C VAL A 81 22.91 10.89 18.46
N SER A 82 23.37 12.14 18.37
CA SER A 82 22.68 13.26 19.01
C SER A 82 21.35 13.52 18.32
N ASP A 83 20.39 14.10 19.06
CA ASP A 83 19.07 14.41 18.50
C ASP A 83 19.18 15.38 17.31
N GLU A 84 20.18 16.27 17.29
CA GLU A 84 20.44 17.15 16.13
C GLU A 84 20.89 16.37 14.89
N MET A 85 21.79 15.39 15.05
CA MET A 85 22.24 14.55 13.95
C MET A 85 21.11 13.67 13.42
N LEU A 86 20.22 13.21 14.31
CA LEU A 86 19.05 12.44 13.92
C LEU A 86 18.06 13.27 13.09
N VAL A 87 17.84 14.53 13.46
CA VAL A 87 16.96 15.43 12.70
C VAL A 87 17.49 15.67 11.29
N GLU A 88 18.80 15.92 11.15
CA GLU A 88 19.42 16.08 9.82
C GLU A 88 19.35 14.79 9.00
N LEU A 89 19.65 13.64 9.62
CA LEU A 89 19.57 12.34 8.96
C LEU A 89 18.14 12.03 8.50
N LYS A 90 17.15 12.28 9.37
CA LYS A 90 15.74 12.09 9.06
C LYS A 90 15.33 12.97 7.88
N ALA A 91 15.71 14.25 7.88
CA ALA A 91 15.41 15.15 6.76
C ALA A 91 16.02 14.66 5.43
N CYS A 92 17.30 14.27 5.42
CA CYS A 92 17.93 13.71 4.23
C CYS A 92 17.32 12.37 3.80
N PHE A 93 16.89 11.56 4.76
CA PHE A 93 16.27 10.27 4.49
C PHE A 93 14.90 10.45 3.84
N MET A 94 14.04 11.31 4.40
CA MET A 94 12.75 11.61 3.78
C MET A 94 12.93 12.24 2.40
N GLU A 95 13.86 13.19 2.24
CA GLU A 95 14.12 13.81 0.92
C GLU A 95 14.53 12.79 -0.15
N ALA A 96 15.15 11.67 0.23
CA ALA A 96 15.64 10.66 -0.70
C ALA A 96 14.66 9.50 -0.95
N TYR A 97 13.76 9.19 -0.01
CA TYR A 97 12.94 7.96 -0.05
C TYR A 97 11.45 8.16 0.22
N ASP A 98 11.02 9.30 0.78
CA ASP A 98 9.60 9.66 0.93
C ASP A 98 9.11 10.24 -0.41
N ASP A 99 8.78 9.35 -1.34
CA ASP A 99 8.43 9.70 -2.72
C ASP A 99 7.07 10.42 -2.77
N ASN A 100 6.17 10.07 -1.86
CA ASN A 100 4.81 10.61 -1.80
C ASN A 100 4.70 11.88 -0.93
N GLN A 101 5.77 12.24 -0.20
CA GLN A 101 5.90 13.40 0.68
C GLN A 101 4.86 13.45 1.80
N ASP A 102 4.40 12.30 2.29
CA ASP A 102 3.44 12.20 3.38
C ASP A 102 4.11 12.23 4.77
N GLY A 103 5.45 12.23 4.82
CA GLY A 103 6.25 12.28 6.04
C GLY A 103 6.33 10.93 6.76
N LYS A 104 5.95 9.85 6.09
CA LYS A 104 6.02 8.47 6.56
C LYS A 104 6.81 7.63 5.57
N ILE A 105 7.15 6.40 5.97
CA ILE A 105 7.84 5.45 5.10
C ILE A 105 6.95 4.23 4.91
N ASP A 106 6.46 4.02 3.69
CA ASP A 106 5.72 2.81 3.32
C ASP A 106 6.68 1.65 2.96
N ILE A 107 6.11 0.46 2.78
CA ILE A 107 6.89 -0.76 2.50
C ILE A 107 7.66 -0.70 1.18
N ARG A 108 7.15 0.03 0.18
CA ARG A 108 7.82 0.21 -1.11
C ARG A 108 9.01 1.14 -0.96
N GLU A 109 8.85 2.23 -0.21
CA GLU A 109 9.92 3.18 0.09
C GLU A 109 11.05 2.50 0.88
N LEU A 110 10.71 1.65 1.86
CA LEU A 110 11.73 0.82 2.53
C LEU A 110 12.39 -0.19 1.58
N ALA A 111 11.65 -0.79 0.65
CA ALA A 111 12.18 -1.70 -0.36
C ALA A 111 13.15 -1.01 -1.35
N GLN A 112 13.05 0.32 -1.51
CA GLN A 112 14.04 1.08 -2.28
C GLN A 112 15.38 1.21 -1.54
N LEU A 113 15.33 1.32 -0.21
CA LEU A 113 16.51 1.47 0.65
C LEU A 113 17.27 0.15 0.83
N LEU A 114 16.57 -0.93 1.17
CA LEU A 114 17.21 -2.18 1.58
C LEU A 114 17.53 -3.06 0.38
N PRO A 115 18.78 -3.59 0.26
CA PRO A 115 19.09 -4.51 -0.83
C PRO A 115 18.38 -5.84 -0.58
N MET A 116 17.48 -6.22 -1.48
CA MET A 116 16.72 -7.49 -1.39
C MET A 116 16.78 -8.31 -2.68
N GLU A 117 16.28 -9.54 -2.61
CA GLU A 117 16.12 -10.42 -3.78
C GLU A 117 15.37 -9.71 -4.90
N GLU A 118 15.95 -9.65 -6.11
CA GLU A 118 15.39 -8.87 -7.23
C GLU A 118 13.97 -9.31 -7.60
N ASN A 119 13.68 -10.60 -7.50
CA ASN A 119 12.35 -11.11 -7.84
C ASN A 119 11.30 -10.61 -6.85
N PHE A 120 11.64 -10.53 -5.57
CA PHE A 120 10.75 -10.00 -4.55
C PHE A 120 10.67 -8.47 -4.63
N LEU A 121 11.80 -7.80 -4.88
CA LEU A 121 11.87 -6.36 -5.10
C LEU A 121 10.97 -5.89 -6.25
N LEU A 122 10.86 -6.68 -7.32
CA LEU A 122 9.99 -6.37 -8.45
C LEU A 122 8.51 -6.31 -8.08
N LEU A 123 8.09 -7.01 -7.03
CA LEU A 123 6.72 -6.94 -6.55
C LEU A 123 6.41 -5.56 -5.95
N PHE A 124 7.42 -4.86 -5.41
CA PHE A 124 7.28 -3.51 -4.84
C PHE A 124 7.70 -2.40 -5.82
N ARG A 125 8.64 -2.70 -6.71
CA ARG A 125 9.10 -1.83 -7.81
C ARG A 125 8.34 -2.10 -9.10
N PHE A 126 7.05 -2.39 -9.00
CA PHE A 126 6.26 -2.62 -10.17
C PHE A 126 6.17 -1.29 -10.96
N ASP A 127 7.12 -1.07 -11.87
CA ASP A 127 7.26 0.12 -12.73
C ASP A 127 6.08 0.28 -13.71
N ASN A 128 5.13 -0.67 -13.68
CA ASN A 128 3.82 -0.58 -14.31
C ASN A 128 2.70 -0.46 -13.26
N PRO A 129 2.65 0.64 -12.46
CA PRO A 129 1.47 0.87 -11.64
C PRO A 129 0.26 0.94 -12.58
N LEU A 130 -0.82 0.26 -12.17
CA LEU A 130 -2.01 0.10 -13.00
C LEU A 130 -2.49 1.47 -13.46
N GLU A 131 -2.86 1.63 -14.73
CA GLU A 131 -3.21 2.95 -15.26
C GLU A 131 -4.50 3.48 -14.63
N SER A 132 -5.38 2.59 -14.15
CA SER A 132 -6.66 2.99 -13.57
C SER A 132 -7.30 1.92 -12.71
N SER A 133 -8.26 2.33 -11.89
CA SER A 133 -9.13 1.42 -11.14
C SER A 133 -9.97 0.49 -12.01
N VAL A 134 -10.20 0.83 -13.30
CA VAL A 134 -10.86 -0.08 -14.26
C VAL A 134 -9.97 -1.29 -14.57
N GLU A 135 -8.66 -1.06 -14.74
CA GLU A 135 -7.68 -2.13 -14.96
C GLU A 135 -7.51 -2.98 -13.71
N PHE A 136 -7.48 -2.33 -12.54
CA PHE A 136 -7.52 -3.02 -11.25
C PHE A 136 -8.73 -3.95 -11.11
N MET A 137 -9.95 -3.48 -11.42
CA MET A 137 -11.15 -4.32 -11.31
C MET A 137 -11.15 -5.49 -12.29
N LYS A 138 -10.57 -5.31 -13.49
CA LYS A 138 -10.37 -6.41 -14.45
C LYS A 138 -9.45 -7.49 -13.88
N ILE A 139 -8.32 -7.09 -13.33
CA ILE A 139 -7.36 -8.01 -12.70
C ILE A 139 -8.01 -8.68 -11.50
N TRP A 140 -8.65 -7.92 -10.60
CA TRP A 140 -9.36 -8.46 -9.45
C TRP A 140 -10.30 -9.60 -9.86
N ARG A 141 -11.16 -9.35 -10.85
CA ARG A 141 -12.12 -10.35 -11.34
C ARG A 141 -11.48 -11.55 -12.04
N GLU A 142 -10.31 -11.37 -12.64
CA GLU A 142 -9.58 -12.46 -13.28
C GLU A 142 -9.00 -13.44 -12.25
N TYR A 143 -8.58 -12.92 -11.09
CA TYR A 143 -7.95 -13.72 -10.04
C TYR A 143 -8.89 -14.15 -8.92
N ASP A 144 -9.99 -13.45 -8.66
CA ASP A 144 -11.13 -13.88 -7.84
C ASP A 144 -11.98 -14.88 -8.65
N THR A 145 -11.44 -16.10 -8.80
CA THR A 145 -11.92 -17.09 -9.78
C THR A 145 -13.23 -17.73 -9.37
N ASP A 146 -13.47 -17.83 -8.07
CA ASP A 146 -14.70 -18.38 -7.51
C ASP A 146 -15.76 -17.29 -7.21
N GLY A 147 -15.39 -16.01 -7.33
CA GLY A 147 -16.26 -14.88 -7.07
C GLY A 147 -16.60 -14.74 -5.59
N SER A 148 -15.71 -15.17 -4.70
CA SER A 148 -15.84 -15.05 -3.24
C SER A 148 -15.85 -13.60 -2.78
N GLY A 149 -15.28 -12.68 -3.57
CA GLY A 149 -15.08 -11.29 -3.19
C GLY A 149 -13.83 -11.07 -2.34
N TYR A 150 -12.92 -12.06 -2.31
CA TYR A 150 -11.60 -11.99 -1.69
C TYR A 150 -10.57 -12.64 -2.60
N ILE A 151 -9.29 -12.26 -2.48
CA ILE A 151 -8.19 -12.96 -3.15
C ILE A 151 -7.51 -13.88 -2.14
N GLU A 152 -7.68 -15.17 -2.32
CA GLU A 152 -7.15 -16.17 -1.39
C GLU A 152 -5.68 -16.47 -1.65
N ALA A 153 -5.00 -17.15 -0.72
CA ALA A 153 -3.56 -17.44 -0.86
C ALA A 153 -3.20 -18.15 -2.18
N ASP A 154 -4.00 -19.10 -2.65
CA ASP A 154 -3.75 -19.79 -3.91
C ASP A 154 -3.96 -18.90 -5.14
N GLU A 155 -4.92 -17.98 -5.07
CA GLU A 155 -5.21 -17.00 -6.12
C GLU A 155 -4.13 -15.91 -6.16
N LEU A 156 -3.71 -15.39 -5.00
CA LEU A 156 -2.59 -14.48 -4.86
C LEU A 156 -1.30 -15.11 -5.40
N LYS A 157 -1.04 -16.38 -5.11
CA LYS A 157 0.12 -17.12 -5.64
C LYS A 157 0.09 -17.18 -7.17
N ASN A 158 -1.08 -17.38 -7.77
CA ASN A 158 -1.23 -17.36 -9.23
C ASN A 158 -1.00 -15.96 -9.79
N PHE A 159 -1.58 -14.94 -9.16
CA PHE A 159 -1.34 -13.54 -9.49
C PHE A 159 0.15 -13.19 -9.47
N LEU A 160 0.87 -13.50 -8.37
CA LEU A 160 2.30 -13.23 -8.25
C LEU A 160 3.11 -13.98 -9.31
N ARG A 161 2.71 -15.20 -9.67
CA ARG A 161 3.36 -15.97 -10.75
C ARG A 161 3.26 -15.23 -12.09
N ASP A 162 2.07 -14.77 -12.44
CA ASP A 162 1.81 -14.11 -13.72
C ASP A 162 2.44 -12.71 -13.75
N LEU A 163 2.39 -11.99 -12.63
CA LEU A 163 3.07 -10.70 -12.45
C LEU A 163 4.59 -10.81 -12.68
N LEU A 164 5.24 -11.81 -12.09
CA LEU A 164 6.67 -12.04 -12.24
C LEU A 164 7.06 -12.50 -13.64
N ARG A 165 6.18 -13.27 -14.31
CA ARG A 165 6.36 -13.68 -15.71
C ARG A 165 6.33 -12.49 -16.66
N GLU A 166 5.40 -11.57 -16.45
CA GLU A 166 5.27 -10.37 -17.27
C GLU A 166 6.46 -9.43 -17.09
N ALA A 167 6.90 -9.21 -15.85
CA ALA A 167 7.98 -8.28 -15.53
C ALA A 167 9.35 -8.69 -16.08
N LYS A 168 9.72 -9.99 -16.00
CA LYS A 168 11.09 -10.43 -16.33
C LYS A 168 11.27 -11.11 -17.68
N LYS A 169 10.21 -11.52 -18.39
CA LYS A 169 10.30 -12.34 -19.64
C LYS A 169 11.32 -13.51 -19.56
N ILE A 170 11.63 -13.99 -18.35
CA ILE A 170 12.64 -15.02 -18.06
C ILE A 170 12.10 -15.92 -16.93
N ASN A 171 12.39 -17.22 -17.09
CA ASN A 171 11.79 -18.41 -16.49
C ASN A 171 11.79 -18.56 -14.95
N ASP A 172 10.77 -19.29 -14.50
CA ASP A 172 10.63 -20.13 -13.28
C ASP A 172 11.19 -19.57 -11.97
N VAL A 173 10.36 -18.78 -11.30
CA VAL A 173 10.36 -18.76 -9.84
C VAL A 173 9.85 -20.12 -9.37
N SER A 174 10.60 -20.80 -8.49
CA SER A 174 10.15 -22.09 -7.95
C SER A 174 8.86 -21.94 -7.15
N GLU A 175 8.06 -23.00 -7.09
CA GLU A 175 6.83 -23.01 -6.26
C GLU A 175 7.12 -22.62 -4.81
N ASP A 176 8.20 -23.13 -4.22
CA ASP A 176 8.59 -22.77 -2.85
C ASP A 176 8.84 -21.27 -2.67
N LYS A 177 9.40 -20.60 -3.69
CA LYS A 177 9.64 -19.14 -3.67
C LYS A 177 8.35 -18.35 -3.88
N LEU A 178 7.44 -18.86 -4.72
CA LEU A 178 6.11 -18.25 -4.87
C LEU A 178 5.31 -18.35 -3.58
N ILE A 179 5.37 -19.48 -2.88
CA ILE A 179 4.74 -19.64 -1.57
C ILE A 179 5.37 -18.64 -0.57
N GLU A 180 6.70 -18.55 -0.52
CA GLU A 180 7.40 -17.57 0.33
C GLU A 180 6.91 -16.14 0.06
N TYR A 181 6.80 -15.74 -1.20
CA TYR A 181 6.32 -14.40 -1.58
C TYR A 181 4.84 -14.19 -1.26
N THR A 182 4.01 -15.21 -1.44
CA THR A 182 2.58 -15.16 -1.11
C THR A 182 2.38 -14.95 0.38
N ASP A 183 3.03 -15.78 1.21
CA ASP A 183 2.96 -15.68 2.67
C ASP A 183 3.46 -14.33 3.16
N THR A 184 4.54 -13.84 2.57
CA THR A 184 5.10 -12.53 2.86
C THR A 184 4.12 -11.40 2.49
N MET A 185 3.48 -11.46 1.31
CA MET A 185 2.53 -10.44 0.89
C MET A 185 1.28 -10.41 1.78
N LEU A 186 0.77 -11.58 2.16
CA LEU A 186 -0.33 -11.67 3.13
C LEU A 186 0.09 -11.04 4.47
N GLN A 187 1.28 -11.33 5.00
CA GLN A 187 1.74 -10.74 6.27
C GLN A 187 1.76 -9.20 6.29
N VAL A 188 1.94 -8.55 5.13
CA VAL A 188 1.94 -7.08 5.01
C VAL A 188 0.54 -6.53 4.82
N PHE A 189 -0.19 -7.09 3.84
CA PHE A 189 -1.38 -6.45 3.30
C PHE A 189 -2.67 -6.97 3.92
N ASP A 190 -2.67 -8.22 4.42
CA ASP A 190 -3.79 -8.80 5.18
C ASP A 190 -3.78 -8.24 6.62
N SER A 191 -4.45 -7.10 6.77
CA SER A 191 -4.51 -6.33 8.02
C SER A 191 -5.38 -7.05 9.06
N ASN A 192 -6.41 -7.77 8.60
CA ASN A 192 -7.37 -8.45 9.46
C ASN A 192 -6.93 -9.89 9.86
N LYS A 193 -5.88 -10.41 9.19
CA LYS A 193 -5.25 -11.71 9.40
C LYS A 193 -6.17 -12.90 9.11
N ASP A 194 -7.07 -12.77 8.15
CA ASP A 194 -7.98 -13.83 7.74
C ASP A 194 -7.41 -14.77 6.66
N GLY A 195 -6.19 -14.50 6.19
CA GLY A 195 -5.43 -15.32 5.25
C GLY A 195 -5.79 -15.07 3.78
N ARG A 196 -6.54 -14.01 3.49
CA ARG A 196 -6.97 -13.59 2.15
C ARG A 196 -6.93 -12.07 2.08
N LEU A 197 -6.90 -11.51 0.86
CA LEU A 197 -6.90 -10.07 0.66
C LEU A 197 -8.30 -9.60 0.27
N GLN A 198 -8.85 -8.68 1.05
CA GLN A 198 -10.05 -7.95 0.62
C GLN A 198 -9.69 -6.85 -0.40
N LEU A 199 -10.72 -6.26 -1.02
CA LEU A 199 -10.56 -5.31 -2.13
C LEU A 199 -9.64 -4.13 -1.80
N SER A 200 -9.82 -3.52 -0.63
CA SER A 200 -8.97 -2.41 -0.17
C SER A 200 -7.51 -2.81 0.12
N GLU A 201 -7.26 -4.06 0.54
CA GLU A 201 -5.91 -4.57 0.80
C GLU A 201 -5.17 -4.88 -0.51
N MET A 202 -5.85 -5.50 -1.47
CA MET A 202 -5.30 -5.71 -2.81
C MET A 202 -5.05 -4.39 -3.54
N ALA A 203 -5.87 -3.35 -3.30
CA ALA A 203 -5.63 -2.00 -3.83
C ALA A 203 -4.37 -1.36 -3.21
N LYS A 204 -4.05 -1.68 -1.95
CA LYS A 204 -2.78 -1.29 -1.34
C LYS A 204 -1.60 -2.07 -1.90
N LEU A 205 -1.77 -3.36 -2.27
CA LEU A 205 -0.73 -4.16 -2.94
C LEU A 205 -0.40 -3.58 -4.32
N LEU A 206 -1.44 -3.34 -5.13
CA LEU A 206 -1.33 -2.82 -6.50
C LEU A 206 -1.82 -1.38 -6.56
N PRO A 207 -0.92 -0.41 -6.34
CA PRO A 207 -1.33 0.98 -6.38
C PRO A 207 -1.68 1.31 -7.83
N VAL A 208 -2.84 1.90 -8.03
CA VAL A 208 -3.18 2.54 -9.30
C VAL A 208 -2.41 3.85 -9.40
N LYS A 209 -1.85 4.17 -10.58
CA LYS A 209 -1.15 5.44 -10.82
C LYS A 209 -1.98 6.64 -10.38
N GLU A 210 -3.29 6.56 -10.59
CA GLU A 210 -4.20 7.65 -10.32
C GLU A 210 -5.54 7.13 -9.79
N ASN A 211 -5.88 7.51 -8.54
CA ASN A 211 -7.29 7.65 -8.17
C ASN A 211 -7.76 8.99 -8.76
N PHE A 212 -8.35 8.93 -9.95
CA PHE A 212 -8.63 10.10 -10.79
C PHE A 212 -9.61 11.07 -10.13
N LEU A 213 -10.56 10.55 -9.34
CA LEU A 213 -11.51 11.37 -8.61
C LEU A 213 -10.79 12.20 -7.54
N CYS A 214 -9.88 11.60 -6.77
CA CYS A 214 -9.09 12.31 -5.78
C CYS A 214 -8.34 13.51 -6.37
N ARG A 215 -7.69 13.39 -7.53
CA ARG A 215 -6.88 14.49 -8.09
C ARG A 215 -7.73 15.54 -8.84
N GLN A 216 -8.50 15.12 -9.85
CA GLN A 216 -9.13 16.06 -10.78
C GLN A 216 -10.42 16.68 -10.23
N VAL A 217 -11.14 15.97 -9.37
CA VAL A 217 -12.46 16.41 -8.89
C VAL A 217 -12.39 16.97 -7.47
N PHE A 218 -11.66 16.29 -6.57
CA PHE A 218 -11.69 16.61 -5.14
C PHE A 218 -10.45 17.36 -4.62
N LYS A 219 -9.23 17.13 -5.11
CA LYS A 219 -8.02 17.89 -4.68
C LYS A 219 -7.81 19.18 -5.48
N GLU A 220 -7.84 19.15 -6.81
CA GLU A 220 -7.67 20.36 -7.64
C GLU A 220 -8.98 21.19 -7.77
N GLY A 221 -10.14 20.58 -7.49
CA GLY A 221 -11.45 21.23 -7.62
C GLY A 221 -12.01 21.90 -6.35
N ILE A 222 -11.49 21.57 -5.15
CA ILE A 222 -12.08 21.99 -3.87
C ILE A 222 -11.34 23.14 -3.18
N GLU A 223 -10.06 23.40 -3.48
CA GLU A 223 -9.40 24.65 -3.05
C GLU A 223 -10.03 25.91 -3.68
N GLY A 224 -10.98 25.74 -4.61
CA GLY A 224 -11.82 26.80 -5.13
C GLY A 224 -13.24 26.31 -5.36
N ALA A 225 -13.96 26.01 -4.28
CA ALA A 225 -15.38 25.67 -4.30
C ALA A 225 -16.24 26.70 -5.07
N THR A 226 -16.29 26.57 -6.40
CA THR A 226 -17.42 26.98 -7.24
C THR A 226 -17.41 26.17 -8.55
N LYS A 227 -18.13 25.03 -8.50
CA LYS A 227 -18.72 24.28 -9.62
C LYS A 227 -17.79 23.34 -10.38
N LEU A 228 -18.00 22.04 -10.16
CA LEU A 228 -17.75 20.98 -11.12
C LEU A 228 -18.23 21.44 -12.51
N THR A 229 -17.32 21.67 -13.45
CA THR A 229 -17.66 22.17 -14.78
C THR A 229 -18.10 21.03 -15.69
N LYS A 230 -18.74 21.37 -16.81
CA LYS A 230 -19.04 20.36 -17.84
C LYS A 230 -17.78 19.70 -18.40
N ASP A 231 -16.68 20.43 -18.47
CA ASP A 231 -15.42 19.92 -18.99
C ASP A 231 -14.78 18.95 -17.99
N ASP A 232 -14.92 19.18 -16.68
CA ASP A 232 -14.48 18.23 -15.65
C ASP A 232 -15.25 16.92 -15.73
N ILE A 233 -16.58 17.00 -15.89
CA ILE A 233 -17.43 15.82 -16.04
C ILE A 233 -17.08 15.05 -17.32
N GLU A 234 -16.85 15.74 -18.44
CA GLU A 234 -16.50 15.09 -19.70
C GLU A 234 -15.12 14.41 -19.61
N ARG A 235 -14.16 15.01 -18.89
CA ARG A 235 -12.87 14.38 -18.59
C ARG A 235 -13.04 13.11 -17.77
N VAL A 236 -13.78 13.17 -16.66
CA VAL A 236 -14.08 11.99 -15.83
C VAL A 236 -14.75 10.90 -16.67
N PHE A 237 -15.78 11.27 -17.45
CA PHE A 237 -16.49 10.31 -18.29
C PHE A 237 -15.55 9.64 -19.30
N SER A 238 -14.71 10.41 -19.98
CA SER A 238 -13.76 9.89 -20.99
C SER A 238 -12.66 9.01 -20.39
N LEU A 239 -12.38 9.14 -19.09
CA LEU A 239 -11.37 8.32 -18.40
C LEU A 239 -11.90 6.92 -18.06
N TYR A 240 -13.19 6.83 -17.70
CA TYR A 240 -13.84 5.56 -17.34
C TYR A 240 -14.48 4.86 -18.54
N ASP A 241 -15.05 5.60 -19.50
CA ASP A 241 -15.57 5.07 -20.79
C ASP A 241 -14.40 4.68 -21.72
N ARG A 242 -13.73 3.58 -21.41
CA ARG A 242 -12.50 3.11 -22.06
C ARG A 242 -12.78 2.59 -23.46
N ASP A 243 -13.95 1.98 -23.66
CA ASP A 243 -14.36 1.52 -24.98
C ASP A 243 -14.99 2.63 -25.85
N ASN A 244 -15.17 3.83 -25.28
CA ASN A 244 -15.73 5.02 -25.93
C ASN A 244 -17.13 4.75 -26.49
N ASN A 245 -17.89 3.86 -25.87
CA ASN A 245 -19.24 3.51 -26.31
C ASN A 245 -20.29 4.55 -25.88
N GLY A 246 -19.90 5.53 -25.04
CA GLY A 246 -20.77 6.61 -24.59
C GLY A 246 -21.60 6.26 -23.34
N SER A 247 -21.30 5.14 -22.68
CA SER A 247 -21.90 4.69 -21.43
C SER A 247 -20.87 3.99 -20.54
N ILE A 248 -20.88 4.30 -19.24
CA ILE A 248 -20.02 3.62 -18.27
C ILE A 248 -20.76 2.37 -17.77
N GLU A 249 -20.18 1.18 -18.00
CA GLU A 249 -20.81 -0.10 -17.66
C GLU A 249 -19.80 -1.16 -17.20
N ASN A 250 -20.29 -2.23 -16.56
CA ASN A 250 -19.49 -3.38 -16.13
C ASN A 250 -18.24 -2.96 -15.31
N GLU A 251 -17.03 -3.31 -15.77
CA GLU A 251 -15.77 -2.99 -15.07
C GLU A 251 -15.45 -1.49 -15.04
N GLU A 252 -15.97 -0.72 -15.99
CA GLU A 252 -15.82 0.74 -16.00
C GLU A 252 -16.64 1.36 -14.88
N LEU A 253 -17.87 0.86 -14.68
CA LEU A 253 -18.73 1.25 -13.58
C LEU A 253 -18.10 0.85 -12.24
N ARG A 254 -17.62 -0.38 -12.12
CA ARG A 254 -16.98 -0.87 -10.89
C ARG A 254 -15.70 -0.09 -10.56
N GLY A 255 -14.88 0.22 -11.56
CA GLY A 255 -13.70 1.06 -11.37
C GLY A 255 -14.05 2.48 -10.89
N PHE A 256 -15.09 3.08 -11.47
CA PHE A 256 -15.61 4.37 -11.03
C PHE A 256 -16.15 4.32 -9.59
N LEU A 257 -16.95 3.32 -9.26
CA LEU A 257 -17.54 3.16 -7.93
C LEU A 257 -16.49 2.81 -6.87
N LYS A 258 -15.45 2.05 -7.22
CA LYS A 258 -14.31 1.79 -6.34
C LYS A 258 -13.62 3.10 -5.96
N ASP A 259 -13.24 3.91 -6.94
CA ASP A 259 -12.60 5.21 -6.69
C ASP A 259 -13.47 6.12 -5.84
N LEU A 260 -14.79 6.05 -6.05
CA LEU A 260 -15.76 6.83 -5.30
C LEU A 260 -15.93 6.33 -3.86
N LEU A 261 -15.97 5.01 -3.66
CA LEU A 261 -16.05 4.39 -2.33
C LEU A 261 -14.79 4.69 -1.52
N GLU A 262 -13.61 4.67 -2.15
CA GLU A 262 -12.33 4.95 -1.52
C GLU A 262 -12.21 6.39 -1.00
N LEU A 263 -13.00 7.34 -1.53
CA LEU A 263 -13.11 8.70 -1.00
C LEU A 263 -13.86 8.75 0.34
N VAL A 264 -14.76 7.81 0.59
CA VAL A 264 -15.67 7.81 1.75
C VAL A 264 -15.21 6.80 2.81
N LYS A 265 -14.67 5.66 2.38
CA LYS A 265 -14.31 4.53 3.24
C LYS A 265 -12.93 4.00 2.82
N LYS A 266 -12.00 3.93 3.78
CA LYS A 266 -10.64 3.39 3.53
C LYS A 266 -10.54 1.87 3.63
N ASP A 267 -11.41 1.27 4.42
CA ASP A 267 -11.45 -0.17 4.69
C ASP A 267 -12.74 -0.73 4.10
N TYR A 268 -12.65 -1.32 2.91
CA TYR A 268 -13.81 -1.81 2.16
C TYR A 268 -13.52 -3.16 1.49
N ASP A 269 -14.57 -3.96 1.36
CA ASP A 269 -14.56 -5.26 0.69
C ASP A 269 -15.40 -5.24 -0.60
N ALA A 270 -15.48 -6.40 -1.28
CA ALA A 270 -16.25 -6.53 -2.51
C ALA A 270 -17.77 -6.40 -2.27
N GLN A 271 -18.26 -6.78 -1.08
CA GLN A 271 -19.68 -6.65 -0.74
C GLN A 271 -20.07 -5.19 -0.50
N ASP A 272 -19.22 -4.43 0.19
CA ASP A 272 -19.38 -2.97 0.34
C ASP A 272 -19.48 -2.30 -1.03
N LEU A 273 -18.65 -2.70 -2.00
CA LEU A 273 -18.70 -2.16 -3.36
C LEU A 273 -20.01 -2.52 -4.06
N LEU A 274 -20.52 -3.75 -3.90
CA LEU A 274 -21.81 -4.17 -4.47
C LEU A 274 -23.00 -3.43 -3.83
N ASP A 275 -22.99 -3.27 -2.51
CA ASP A 275 -24.03 -2.54 -1.78
C ASP A 275 -24.02 -1.05 -2.17
N PHE A 276 -22.82 -0.49 -2.35
CA PHE A 276 -22.63 0.87 -2.83
C PHE A 276 -23.08 1.04 -4.27
N GLU A 277 -22.77 0.07 -5.14
CA GLU A 277 -23.29 0.00 -6.52
C GLU A 277 -24.82 0.02 -6.50
N GLU A 278 -25.47 -0.89 -5.77
CA GLU A 278 -26.92 -0.95 -5.70
C GLU A 278 -27.52 0.38 -5.21
N THR A 279 -26.93 0.98 -4.18
CA THR A 279 -27.40 2.26 -3.61
C THR A 279 -27.31 3.41 -4.61
N ILE A 280 -26.17 3.56 -5.28
CA ILE A 280 -25.95 4.61 -6.29
C ILE A 280 -26.89 4.41 -7.48
N LEU A 281 -27.06 3.16 -7.91
CA LEU A 281 -27.92 2.84 -9.05
C LEU A 281 -29.41 3.02 -8.75
N GLN A 282 -29.86 2.70 -7.53
CA GLN A 282 -31.23 3.00 -7.08
C GLN A 282 -31.49 4.51 -7.00
N GLY A 283 -30.51 5.28 -6.53
CA GLY A 283 -30.63 6.75 -6.40
C GLY A 283 -30.72 7.48 -7.75
N VAL A 284 -30.25 6.85 -8.82
CA VAL A 284 -30.13 7.46 -10.15
C VAL A 284 -31.09 6.78 -11.12
N GLU A 285 -32.40 6.84 -10.82
CA GLU A 285 -33.55 6.32 -11.61
C GLU A 285 -33.12 5.44 -12.80
N TYR A 286 -32.72 4.23 -12.45
CA TYR A 286 -31.98 3.32 -13.32
C TYR A 286 -32.71 3.09 -14.66
N SER A 287 -32.02 3.30 -15.78
CA SER A 287 -32.41 2.61 -17.01
C SER A 287 -32.07 1.13 -16.79
N SER A 288 -32.98 0.23 -17.13
CA SER A 288 -32.91 -1.21 -16.88
C SER A 288 -31.73 -1.96 -17.57
N GLU A 289 -30.66 -1.26 -17.95
CA GLU A 289 -29.63 -1.72 -18.87
C GLU A 289 -28.23 -1.87 -18.28
N GLY A 290 -27.97 -1.59 -16.99
CA GLY A 290 -26.60 -1.77 -16.48
C GLY A 290 -25.66 -0.57 -16.64
N LYS A 291 -26.16 0.55 -17.20
CA LYS A 291 -25.34 1.60 -17.80
C LYS A 291 -25.53 2.95 -17.13
N ILE A 292 -24.43 3.66 -16.88
CA ILE A 292 -24.44 5.07 -16.44
C ILE A 292 -24.20 5.98 -17.65
N SER A 293 -25.19 6.81 -17.95
CA SER A 293 -25.06 7.89 -18.93
C SER A 293 -24.35 9.11 -18.35
N ARG A 294 -23.85 10.00 -19.22
CA ARG A 294 -23.22 11.28 -18.81
C ARG A 294 -24.07 12.11 -17.86
N LYS A 295 -25.39 12.13 -18.07
CA LYS A 295 -26.33 12.87 -17.20
C LYS A 295 -26.39 12.29 -15.80
N GLN A 296 -26.41 10.96 -15.71
CA GLN A 296 -26.44 10.21 -14.46
C GLN A 296 -25.11 10.38 -13.70
N LEU A 297 -23.97 10.25 -14.40
CA LEU A 297 -22.65 10.54 -13.83
C LEU A 297 -22.59 11.96 -13.26
N THR A 298 -23.08 12.95 -14.01
CA THR A 298 -23.16 14.36 -13.56
C THR A 298 -23.94 14.48 -12.25
N MET A 299 -25.09 13.82 -12.15
CA MET A 299 -25.92 13.85 -10.95
C MET A 299 -25.20 13.23 -9.74
N ILE A 300 -24.53 12.09 -9.93
CA ILE A 300 -23.76 11.41 -8.88
C ILE A 300 -22.65 12.32 -8.37
N LEU A 301 -21.81 12.85 -9.27
CA LEU A 301 -20.69 13.72 -8.90
C LEU A 301 -21.15 15.01 -8.21
N LEU A 302 -22.24 15.62 -8.68
CA LEU A 302 -22.80 16.83 -8.05
C LEU A 302 -23.40 16.54 -6.67
N ALA A 303 -24.07 15.40 -6.49
CA ALA A 303 -24.60 15.01 -5.19
C ALA A 303 -23.48 14.79 -4.17
N LEU A 304 -22.40 14.13 -4.59
CA LEU A 304 -21.26 13.84 -3.73
C LEU A 304 -20.41 15.08 -3.42
N ALA A 305 -20.19 15.95 -4.41
CA ALA A 305 -19.54 17.24 -4.18
C ALA A 305 -20.33 18.10 -3.16
N LYS A 306 -21.66 18.02 -3.17
CA LYS A 306 -22.50 18.72 -2.20
C LYS A 306 -22.39 18.11 -0.80
N HIS A 307 -22.40 16.77 -0.69
CA HIS A 307 -22.22 16.08 0.59
C HIS A 307 -20.87 16.36 1.23
N HIS A 308 -19.78 16.35 0.45
CA HIS A 308 -18.43 16.62 0.97
C HIS A 308 -18.28 18.06 1.50
N GLN A 309 -18.91 19.05 0.81
CA GLN A 309 -18.94 20.44 1.29
C GLN A 309 -19.70 20.60 2.62
N GLU A 310 -20.79 19.84 2.81
CA GLU A 310 -21.58 19.86 4.04
C GLU A 310 -20.82 19.23 5.22
N GLU A 311 -19.99 18.20 4.97
CA GLU A 311 -19.13 17.57 5.99
C GLU A 311 -17.92 18.43 6.37
N GLU A 312 -17.21 19.05 5.41
CA GLU A 312 -16.10 19.97 5.72
C GLU A 312 -16.56 21.17 6.59
N LEU A 313 -17.77 21.68 6.32
CA LEU A 313 -18.39 22.75 7.12
C LEU A 313 -18.84 22.29 8.52
N ALA A 314 -18.96 20.98 8.76
CA ALA A 314 -19.42 20.38 10.01
C ALA A 314 -18.28 19.93 10.94
N THR A 315 -17.04 19.81 10.44
CA THR A 315 -15.83 19.62 11.24
C THR A 315 -15.32 20.97 11.80
N PRO A 316 -15.26 21.15 13.13
CA PRO A 316 -14.92 22.44 13.77
C PRO A 316 -13.44 22.83 13.73
#